data_AF-Q2PPL1-F1
#
_entry.id   AF-Q2PPL1-F1
#
_cell.length_a   1.000
_cell.length_b   1.000
_cell.length_c   1.000
_cell.angle_alpha   90.00
_cell.angle_beta   90.00
_cell.angle_gamma   90.00
#
_symmetry.space_group_name_H-M   'P 1'
#
loop_
_entity.id
_entity.type
_entity.pdbx_description
1 polymer ?
#
loop_
_entity_poly.entity_id
_entity_poly.type
_entity_poly.pdbx_seq_one_letter_code
_entity_poly.pdbx_strand_id
1 'polypeptide(L)'
;MNNLKPFIYYDWKKTILKNAKESYSINEIIPKTFFMELHGTKITNSTLNGTWKAWNLTDEGEGSHPVLKCIIDDGYLDMNFGASSEKIPLKNVWIKLCMKINPNSDGTYSIPEKSSSFYIKDNSLKISKDNLILDKYLNKLMLSYFKNNIKNIEMFINKSRIQTKVVGDLSLLGWNTENSVSFRTMNEFIKKDNLYPKDFKAVYSYRKMT
;
A
#
# COMPACT_ATOMS: atom_id res chain seq x y z
N MET A 1 -30.37 4.08 -23.94
CA MET A 1 -30.10 4.31 -22.50
C MET A 1 -28.82 3.58 -22.14
N ASN A 2 -27.75 4.31 -21.82
CA ASN A 2 -26.53 3.69 -21.32
C ASN A 2 -26.79 3.26 -19.87
N ASN A 3 -26.84 1.95 -19.62
CA ASN A 3 -26.89 1.40 -18.28
C ASN A 3 -25.56 1.72 -17.59
N LEU A 4 -25.48 2.87 -16.93
CA LEU A 4 -24.37 3.24 -16.06
C LEU A 4 -24.29 2.19 -14.96
N LYS A 5 -23.20 1.41 -14.95
CA LYS A 5 -22.95 0.45 -13.89
C LYS A 5 -22.82 1.21 -12.57
N PRO A 6 -23.52 0.78 -11.50
CA PRO A 6 -23.42 1.44 -10.20
C PRO A 6 -21.96 1.50 -9.76
N PHE A 7 -21.52 2.69 -9.31
CA PHE A 7 -20.18 2.86 -8.78
C PHE A 7 -20.14 2.37 -7.33
N ILE A 8 -19.22 1.45 -7.06
CA ILE A 8 -19.02 0.86 -5.73
C ILE A 8 -17.93 1.66 -5.02
N TYR A 9 -18.31 2.38 -3.97
CA TYR A 9 -17.38 3.00 -3.04
C TYR A 9 -17.07 2.04 -1.89
N TYR A 10 -15.80 2.01 -1.46
CA TYR A 10 -15.39 1.29 -0.25
C TYR A 10 -15.50 2.22 0.96
N ASP A 11 -16.22 1.80 2.00
CA ASP A 11 -16.39 2.54 3.26
C ASP A 11 -15.46 1.93 4.33
N TRP A 12 -14.19 2.33 4.28
CA TRP A 12 -13.14 1.81 5.17
C TRP A 12 -13.39 2.17 6.65
N LYS A 13 -14.06 3.30 6.92
CA LYS A 13 -14.47 3.70 8.28
C LYS A 13 -15.48 2.75 8.93
N LYS A 14 -16.28 2.05 8.12
CA LYS A 14 -17.25 1.06 8.60
C LYS A 14 -16.80 -0.37 8.43
N THR A 15 -15.60 -0.57 7.89
CA THR A 15 -15.03 -1.91 7.70
C THR A 15 -14.63 -2.47 9.06
N ILE A 16 -15.16 -3.64 9.38
CA ILE A 16 -14.92 -4.36 10.63
C ILE A 16 -14.53 -5.81 10.28
N LEU A 17 -13.83 -6.51 11.16
CA LEU A 17 -13.62 -7.96 10.98
C LEU A 17 -14.98 -8.69 11.03
N LYS A 18 -15.26 -9.63 10.11
CA LYS A 18 -16.60 -10.26 9.98
C LYS A 18 -17.09 -10.90 11.29
N ASN A 19 -16.16 -11.42 12.09
CA ASN A 19 -16.49 -12.19 13.30
C ASN A 19 -15.86 -11.56 14.55
N ALA A 20 -16.37 -10.41 15.00
CA ALA A 20 -15.95 -9.81 16.27
C ALA A 20 -16.26 -10.69 17.52
N LYS A 21 -17.09 -11.73 17.36
CA LYS A 21 -17.43 -12.72 18.41
C LYS A 21 -16.53 -13.95 18.43
N GLU A 22 -15.76 -14.21 17.37
CA GLU A 22 -14.76 -15.28 17.36
C GLU A 22 -13.41 -14.59 17.53
N SER A 23 -12.77 -14.81 18.67
CA SER A 23 -11.44 -14.30 18.97
C SER A 23 -10.40 -15.00 18.10
N TYR A 24 -10.40 -14.75 16.79
CA TYR A 24 -9.37 -15.25 15.91
C TYR A 24 -8.04 -14.63 16.34
N SER A 25 -7.11 -15.47 16.76
CA SER A 25 -5.73 -15.04 16.89
C SER A 25 -5.24 -14.70 15.48
N ILE A 26 -4.63 -13.52 15.27
CA ILE A 26 -3.94 -13.16 14.01
C ILE A 26 -3.03 -14.31 13.54
N ASN A 27 -2.49 -15.08 14.49
CA ASN A 27 -1.63 -16.23 14.28
C ASN A 27 -2.29 -17.44 13.60
N GLU A 28 -3.62 -17.50 13.51
CA GLU A 28 -4.33 -18.56 12.79
C GLU A 28 -4.39 -18.33 11.28
N ILE A 29 -4.09 -17.10 10.83
CA ILE A 29 -4.18 -16.69 9.42
C ILE A 29 -2.81 -16.30 8.87
N ILE A 30 -1.98 -15.69 9.71
CA ILE A 30 -0.66 -15.19 9.35
C ILE A 30 0.38 -15.92 10.20
N PRO A 31 1.53 -16.30 9.61
CA PRO A 31 2.63 -16.84 10.40
C PRO A 31 2.97 -15.92 11.57
N LYS A 32 2.99 -16.47 12.79
CA LYS A 32 3.30 -15.69 14.00
C LYS A 32 4.66 -15.01 13.92
N THR A 33 5.59 -15.62 13.19
CA THR A 33 6.96 -15.14 12.97
C THR A 33 7.13 -14.59 11.55
N PHE A 34 8.08 -13.67 11.40
CA PHE A 34 8.56 -13.21 10.11
C PHE A 34 10.08 -13.27 10.07
N PHE A 35 10.61 -13.62 8.91
CA PHE A 35 12.03 -13.65 8.66
C PHE A 35 12.28 -13.26 7.20
N MET A 36 13.22 -12.35 6.97
CA MET A 36 13.67 -11.95 5.64
C MET A 36 15.14 -11.60 5.68
N GLU A 37 15.86 -11.93 4.61
CA GLU A 37 17.25 -11.52 4.43
C GLU A 37 17.46 -10.88 3.06
N LEU A 38 18.38 -9.92 3.03
CA LEU A 38 18.91 -9.33 1.81
C LEU A 38 20.43 -9.48 1.85
N HIS A 39 20.96 -10.26 0.92
CA HIS A 39 22.39 -10.37 0.71
C HIS A 39 22.83 -9.34 -0.33
N GLY A 40 23.62 -8.36 0.12
CA GLY A 40 24.22 -7.37 -0.76
C GLY A 40 25.52 -7.91 -1.34
N THR A 41 25.79 -7.64 -2.62
CA THR A 41 27.03 -8.08 -3.28
C THR A 41 28.28 -7.31 -2.84
N LYS A 42 28.15 -6.16 -2.15
CA LYS A 42 29.32 -5.33 -1.77
C LYS A 42 29.30 -4.62 -0.40
N ILE A 43 28.15 -4.30 0.21
CA ILE A 43 28.14 -3.33 1.34
C ILE A 43 27.18 -3.67 2.49
N THR A 44 26.05 -4.36 2.26
CA THR A 44 25.08 -4.55 3.35
C THR A 44 24.35 -5.88 3.27
N ASN A 45 24.60 -6.76 4.23
CA ASN A 45 23.70 -7.87 4.54
C ASN A 45 22.70 -7.37 5.58
N SER A 46 21.42 -7.58 5.33
CA SER A 46 20.39 -7.15 6.28
C SER A 46 19.42 -8.28 6.56
N THR A 47 19.18 -8.51 7.85
CA THR A 47 18.28 -9.55 8.34
C THR A 47 17.17 -8.89 9.14
N LEU A 48 15.93 -9.22 8.81
CA LEU A 48 14.74 -8.79 9.52
C LEU A 48 14.11 -10.03 10.13
N ASN A 49 13.93 -10.03 11.45
CA ASN A 49 13.37 -11.17 12.17
C ASN A 49 12.47 -10.70 13.32
N GLY A 50 11.39 -11.42 13.58
CA GLY A 50 10.53 -11.13 14.72
C GLY A 50 9.21 -11.88 14.71
N THR A 51 8.30 -11.35 15.52
CA THR A 51 6.95 -11.86 15.73
C THR A 51 5.92 -10.76 15.60
N TRP A 52 4.73 -11.11 15.11
CA TRP A 52 3.63 -10.18 15.00
C TRP A 52 2.81 -10.13 16.29
N LYS A 53 2.48 -8.91 16.72
CA LYS A 53 1.54 -8.64 17.80
C LYS A 53 0.11 -8.61 17.28
N ALA A 54 -0.11 -7.81 16.23
CA ALA A 54 -1.44 -7.64 15.65
C ALA A 54 -1.39 -7.08 14.22
N TRP A 55 -2.38 -7.44 13.43
CA TRP A 55 -2.64 -6.90 12.10
C TRP A 55 -4.05 -6.33 12.07
N ASN A 56 -4.20 -5.08 11.65
CA ASN A 56 -5.48 -4.37 11.67
C ASN A 56 -5.70 -3.63 10.35
N LEU A 57 -6.86 -3.83 9.71
CA LEU A 57 -7.30 -2.89 8.68
C LEU A 57 -7.61 -1.54 9.34
N THR A 58 -7.12 -0.48 8.73
CA THR A 58 -7.35 0.90 9.18
C THR A 58 -8.46 1.57 8.38
N ASP A 59 -8.96 2.67 8.91
CA ASP A 59 -9.92 3.55 8.25
C ASP A 59 -9.28 4.50 7.22
N GLU A 60 -7.97 4.43 7.05
CA GLU A 60 -7.17 5.28 6.16
C GLU A 60 -7.10 4.77 4.70
N GLY A 61 -7.84 3.71 4.38
CA GLY A 61 -7.92 3.19 3.02
C GLY A 61 -8.66 4.14 2.08
N GLU A 62 -8.34 4.08 0.79
CA GLU A 62 -9.00 4.88 -0.24
C GLU A 62 -9.33 4.02 -1.47
N GLY A 63 -10.60 4.05 -1.89
CA GLY A 63 -11.07 3.23 -3.00
C GLY A 63 -10.69 1.76 -2.82
N SER A 64 -10.13 1.14 -3.87
CA SER A 64 -9.65 -0.24 -3.85
C SER A 64 -8.31 -0.44 -3.14
N HIS A 65 -7.87 0.51 -2.29
CA HIS A 65 -6.56 0.48 -1.64
C HIS A 65 -6.67 0.48 -0.11
N PRO A 66 -6.93 -0.68 0.52
CA PRO A 66 -6.87 -0.80 1.97
C PRO A 66 -5.49 -0.49 2.53
N VAL A 67 -5.48 0.01 3.77
CA VAL A 67 -4.27 0.20 4.57
C VAL A 67 -4.33 -0.77 5.76
N LEU A 68 -3.36 -1.67 5.80
CA LEU A 68 -3.15 -2.66 6.85
C LEU A 68 -2.03 -2.19 7.79
N LYS A 69 -2.34 -2.05 9.07
CA LYS A 69 -1.37 -1.73 10.11
C LYS A 69 -0.90 -3.02 10.80
N CYS A 70 0.35 -3.38 10.57
CA CYS A 70 1.02 -4.53 11.17
C CYS A 70 1.87 -4.05 12.35
N ILE A 71 1.69 -4.64 13.53
CA ILE A 71 2.38 -4.28 14.77
C ILE A 71 3.31 -5.44 15.15
N ILE A 72 4.59 -5.14 15.33
CA ILE A 72 5.62 -6.10 15.75
C ILE A 72 5.54 -6.26 17.28
N ASP A 73 5.50 -7.51 17.75
CA ASP A 73 5.53 -7.82 19.18
C ASP A 73 6.96 -7.69 19.70
N ASP A 74 7.84 -8.51 19.13
CA ASP A 74 9.27 -8.47 19.37
C ASP A 74 10.03 -8.82 18.08
N GLY A 75 11.26 -8.33 17.95
CA GLY A 75 12.06 -8.53 16.76
C GLY A 75 13.16 -7.49 16.58
N TYR A 76 13.93 -7.64 15.52
CA TYR A 76 15.03 -6.76 15.20
C TYR A 76 15.25 -6.63 13.68
N LEU A 77 15.85 -5.51 13.31
CA LEU A 77 16.53 -5.32 12.03
C LEU A 77 18.03 -5.34 12.31
N ASP A 78 18.74 -6.28 11.73
CA ASP A 78 20.20 -6.35 11.76
C ASP A 78 20.75 -5.83 10.43
N MET A 79 21.62 -4.84 10.48
CA MET A 79 22.29 -4.27 9.32
C MET A 79 23.81 -4.41 9.47
N ASN A 80 24.40 -5.24 8.61
CA ASN A 80 25.83 -5.48 8.57
C ASN A 80 26.50 -4.62 7.49
N PHE A 81 27.20 -3.56 7.88
CA PHE A 81 27.96 -2.67 7.00
C PHE A 81 29.43 -3.09 6.86
N GLY A 82 29.68 -4.36 6.54
CA GLY A 82 31.04 -4.92 6.43
C GLY A 82 31.74 -5.07 7.78
N ALA A 83 32.32 -3.99 8.31
CA ALA A 83 33.10 -4.01 9.57
C ALA A 83 32.28 -3.67 10.82
N SER A 84 31.07 -3.13 10.66
CA SER A 84 30.17 -2.78 11.76
C SER A 84 28.80 -3.40 11.54
N SER A 85 28.21 -3.95 12.60
CA SER A 85 26.82 -4.37 12.61
C SER A 85 26.00 -3.47 13.52
N GLU A 86 24.78 -3.16 13.09
CA GLU A 86 23.81 -2.41 13.89
C GLU A 86 22.55 -3.27 14.03
N LYS A 87 22.23 -3.65 15.27
CA LYS A 87 21.03 -4.41 15.58
C LYS A 87 19.99 -3.48 16.21
N ILE A 88 18.98 -3.13 15.43
CA ILE A 88 17.91 -2.21 15.82
C ILE A 88 16.72 -3.01 16.36
N PRO A 89 16.30 -2.80 17.62
CA PRO A 89 15.12 -3.45 18.17
C PRO A 89 13.85 -2.87 17.53
N LEU A 90 12.90 -3.75 17.21
CA LEU A 90 11.64 -3.41 16.55
C LEU A 90 10.40 -3.62 17.43
N LYS A 91 10.59 -3.77 18.74
CA LYS A 91 9.49 -3.99 19.70
C LYS A 91 8.44 -2.88 19.62
N ASN A 92 7.17 -3.26 19.44
CA ASN A 92 6.02 -2.38 19.24
C ASN A 92 6.10 -1.43 18.03
N VAL A 93 7.04 -1.64 17.10
CA VAL A 93 7.08 -0.87 15.86
C VAL A 93 5.87 -1.26 15.01
N TRP A 94 5.14 -0.27 14.51
CA TRP A 94 4.05 -0.50 13.56
C TRP A 94 4.48 -0.11 12.15
N ILE A 95 3.97 -0.85 11.16
CA ILE A 95 4.18 -0.63 9.73
C ILE A 95 2.80 -0.57 9.07
N LYS A 96 2.54 0.46 8.29
CA LYS A 96 1.32 0.59 7.48
C LYS A 96 1.61 0.16 6.05
N LEU A 97 1.10 -0.98 5.67
CA LEU A 97 1.13 -1.51 4.32
C LEU A 97 -0.13 -1.06 3.58
N CYS A 98 0.04 -0.35 2.48
CA CYS A 98 -1.07 -0.12 1.54
C CYS A 98 -0.98 -1.15 0.42
N MET A 99 -2.14 -1.63 -0.03
CA MET A 99 -2.21 -2.59 -1.13
C MET A 99 -3.41 -2.39 -2.02
N LYS A 100 -3.36 -2.83 -3.27
CA LYS A 100 -4.52 -2.85 -4.16
C LYS A 100 -5.28 -4.17 -4.02
N ILE A 101 -6.60 -4.10 -3.92
CA ILE A 101 -7.49 -5.27 -3.98
C ILE A 101 -8.41 -5.20 -5.20
N ASN A 102 -8.75 -6.36 -5.76
CA ASN A 102 -9.74 -6.51 -6.81
C ASN A 102 -10.89 -7.40 -6.29
N PRO A 103 -12.16 -7.01 -6.48
CA PRO A 103 -13.28 -7.88 -6.15
C PRO A 103 -13.35 -9.07 -7.12
N ASN A 104 -13.62 -10.25 -6.56
CA ASN A 104 -13.90 -11.48 -7.29
C ASN A 104 -15.42 -11.70 -7.40
N SER A 105 -15.86 -12.56 -8.32
CA SER A 105 -17.29 -12.83 -8.55
C SER A 105 -17.98 -13.56 -7.39
N ASP A 106 -17.22 -14.25 -6.55
CA ASP A 106 -17.68 -14.97 -5.36
C ASP A 106 -17.81 -14.06 -4.12
N GLY A 107 -17.56 -12.76 -4.27
CA GLY A 107 -17.60 -11.79 -3.17
C GLY A 107 -16.32 -11.75 -2.32
N THR A 108 -15.27 -12.48 -2.70
CA THR A 108 -13.93 -12.35 -2.13
C THR A 108 -13.12 -11.26 -2.83
N TYR A 109 -11.92 -11.01 -2.34
CA TYR A 109 -10.96 -10.05 -2.86
C TYR A 109 -9.63 -10.75 -3.13
N SER A 110 -9.01 -10.39 -4.24
CA SER A 110 -7.66 -10.80 -4.63
C SER A 110 -6.71 -9.60 -4.64
N ILE A 111 -5.43 -9.85 -4.38
CA ILE A 111 -4.35 -8.87 -4.53
C ILE A 111 -3.64 -9.20 -5.85
N PRO A 112 -3.51 -8.24 -6.79
CA PRO A 112 -2.79 -8.51 -8.03
C PRO A 112 -1.33 -8.87 -7.73
N GLU A 113 -0.80 -9.94 -8.32
CA GLU A 113 0.59 -10.38 -8.09
C GLU A 113 1.66 -9.41 -8.62
N LYS A 114 1.26 -8.39 -9.41
CA LYS A 114 2.20 -7.40 -9.94
C LYS A 114 2.90 -6.65 -8.80
N SER A 115 4.20 -6.40 -8.98
CA SER A 115 5.09 -5.81 -7.97
C SER A 115 4.66 -4.43 -7.44
N SER A 116 3.75 -3.74 -8.13
CA SER A 116 3.17 -2.44 -7.77
C SER A 116 1.95 -2.52 -6.84
N SER A 117 1.51 -3.72 -6.46
CA SER A 117 0.32 -3.89 -5.61
C SER A 117 0.56 -3.60 -4.14
N PHE A 118 1.80 -3.41 -3.70
CA PHE A 118 2.16 -3.10 -2.32
C PHE A 118 3.09 -1.89 -2.23
N TYR A 119 2.85 -1.03 -1.25
CA TYR A 119 3.82 -0.04 -0.80
C TYR A 119 3.69 0.20 0.69
N ILE A 120 4.79 0.57 1.35
CA ILE A 120 4.75 1.01 2.75
C ILE A 120 4.30 2.47 2.76
N LYS A 121 3.15 2.73 3.39
CA LYS A 121 2.61 4.08 3.55
C LYS A 121 3.40 4.85 4.60
N ASP A 122 3.68 4.21 5.73
CA ASP A 122 4.38 4.80 6.86
C ASP A 122 4.84 3.71 7.85
N ASN A 123 5.73 4.04 8.77
CA ASN A 123 6.09 3.19 9.90
C ASN A 123 6.43 4.02 11.15
N SER A 124 6.40 3.38 12.32
CA SER A 124 6.60 4.05 13.60
C SER A 124 8.04 4.10 14.07
N LEU A 125 8.98 3.59 13.27
CA LEU A 125 10.35 3.52 13.70
C LEU A 125 10.86 4.95 13.78
N LYS A 126 11.19 5.39 15.00
CA LYS A 126 11.73 6.74 15.24
C LYS A 126 13.17 6.76 14.72
N ILE A 127 13.31 7.05 13.45
CA ILE A 127 14.61 7.26 12.83
C ILE A 127 14.93 8.75 13.04
N SER A 128 16.13 9.06 13.53
CA SER A 128 16.64 10.42 13.41
C SER A 128 16.61 10.81 11.93
N LYS A 129 16.40 12.09 11.60
CA LYS A 129 16.32 12.53 10.19
C LYS A 129 17.52 12.10 9.33
N ASP A 130 18.62 11.67 9.96
CA ASP A 130 19.89 11.31 9.35
C ASP A 130 20.01 9.84 8.89
N ASN A 131 19.11 8.93 9.27
CA ASN A 131 19.27 7.50 8.95
C ASN A 131 18.23 6.96 7.93
N LEU A 132 18.08 7.65 6.80
CA LEU A 132 17.24 7.24 5.64
C LEU A 132 17.58 5.85 5.09
N ILE A 133 18.81 5.39 5.32
CA ILE A 133 19.26 4.06 4.92
C ILE A 133 18.44 3.00 5.66
N LEU A 134 18.33 3.12 6.97
CA LEU A 134 17.60 2.19 7.82
C LEU A 134 16.14 2.04 7.36
N ASP A 135 15.44 3.16 7.16
CA ASP A 135 14.05 3.16 6.68
C ASP A 135 13.91 2.38 5.37
N LYS A 136 14.82 2.64 4.43
CA LYS A 136 14.81 2.01 3.11
C LYS A 136 15.01 0.49 3.22
N TYR A 137 15.91 0.01 4.07
CA TYR A 137 16.15 -1.42 4.24
C TYR A 137 15.00 -2.11 4.97
N LEU A 138 14.45 -1.49 6.02
CA LEU A 138 13.26 -1.99 6.69
C LEU A 138 12.09 -2.13 5.71
N ASN A 139 11.79 -1.06 4.98
CA ASN A 139 10.69 -1.04 4.02
C ASN A 139 10.90 -2.07 2.91
N LYS A 140 12.13 -2.23 2.42
CA LYS A 140 12.45 -3.23 1.40
C LYS A 140 12.27 -4.66 1.90
N LEU A 141 12.78 -4.99 3.09
CA LEU A 141 12.62 -6.33 3.69
C LEU A 141 11.16 -6.64 3.99
N MET A 142 10.42 -5.67 4.54
CA MET A 142 8.99 -5.81 4.84
C MET A 142 8.16 -6.00 3.57
N LEU A 143 8.42 -5.22 2.51
CA LEU A 143 7.75 -5.42 1.23
C LEU A 143 8.02 -6.81 0.64
N SER A 144 9.25 -7.30 0.75
CA SER A 144 9.59 -8.66 0.32
C SER A 144 8.84 -9.72 1.15
N TYR A 145 8.74 -9.53 2.47
CA TYR A 145 7.94 -10.42 3.33
C TYR A 145 6.48 -10.47 2.87
N PHE A 146 5.85 -9.31 2.68
CA PHE A 146 4.44 -9.26 2.27
C PHE A 146 4.21 -9.86 0.88
N LYS A 147 5.13 -9.64 -0.06
CA LYS A 147 5.10 -10.27 -1.39
C LYS A 147 5.21 -11.79 -1.32
N ASN A 148 6.02 -12.33 -0.43
CA ASN A 148 6.14 -13.77 -0.23
C ASN A 148 4.92 -14.37 0.50
N ASN A 149 4.09 -13.54 1.13
CA ASN A 149 2.96 -13.95 1.95
C ASN A 149 1.60 -13.42 1.44
N ILE A 150 1.48 -13.12 0.14
CA ILE A 150 0.26 -12.55 -0.46
C ILE A 150 -1.00 -13.33 -0.10
N LYS A 151 -0.95 -14.67 -0.22
CA LYS A 151 -2.10 -15.53 0.09
C LYS A 151 -2.60 -15.37 1.54
N ASN A 152 -1.67 -15.20 2.49
CA ASN A 152 -2.01 -15.00 3.90
C ASN A 152 -2.68 -13.63 4.10
N ILE A 153 -2.22 -12.60 3.39
CA ILE A 153 -2.82 -11.27 3.39
C ILE A 153 -4.22 -11.32 2.77
N GLU A 154 -4.40 -12.00 1.64
CA GLU A 154 -5.72 -12.18 1.00
C GLU A 154 -6.69 -12.91 1.93
N MET A 155 -6.25 -13.98 2.60
CA MET A 155 -7.07 -14.68 3.60
C MET A 155 -7.50 -13.74 4.73
N PHE A 156 -6.59 -12.89 5.21
CA PHE A 156 -6.90 -11.88 6.23
C PHE A 156 -7.94 -10.86 5.74
N ILE A 157 -7.78 -10.34 4.53
CA ILE A 157 -8.72 -9.39 3.92
C ILE A 157 -10.10 -10.04 3.73
N ASN A 158 -10.15 -11.29 3.28
CA ASN A 158 -11.40 -11.99 2.99
C ASN A 158 -12.20 -12.38 4.25
N LYS A 159 -11.50 -12.56 5.38
CA LYS A 159 -12.12 -12.64 6.71
C LYS A 159 -12.62 -11.28 7.23
N SER A 160 -12.20 -10.17 6.62
CA SER A 160 -12.69 -8.84 6.96
C SER A 160 -14.02 -8.54 6.27
N ARG A 161 -14.90 -7.78 6.93
CA ARG A 161 -16.18 -7.31 6.38
C ARG A 161 -15.95 -5.94 5.77
N ILE A 162 -15.44 -5.94 4.55
CA ILE A 162 -15.30 -4.71 3.76
C ILE A 162 -16.70 -4.20 3.42
N GLN A 163 -17.04 -3.04 3.96
CA GLN A 163 -18.31 -2.39 3.67
C GLN A 163 -18.18 -1.62 2.36
N THR A 164 -19.16 -1.81 1.49
CA THR A 164 -19.27 -1.04 0.26
C THR A 164 -20.55 -0.23 0.27
N LYS A 165 -20.49 0.97 -0.30
CA LYS A 165 -21.64 1.83 -0.53
C LYS A 165 -21.84 1.97 -2.03
N VAL A 166 -23.04 1.65 -2.48
CA VAL A 166 -23.45 1.94 -3.86
C VAL A 166 -24.03 3.34 -3.86
N VAL A 167 -23.45 4.22 -4.67
CA VAL A 167 -24.00 5.56 -4.90
C VAL A 167 -24.64 5.54 -6.28
N GLY A 168 -25.98 5.64 -6.31
CA GLY A 168 -26.76 5.61 -7.55
C GLY A 168 -26.69 6.90 -8.36
N ASP A 169 -26.22 7.99 -7.74
CA ASP A 169 -26.11 9.30 -8.38
C ASP A 169 -24.69 9.88 -8.24
N LEU A 170 -23.93 9.82 -9.33
CA LEU A 170 -22.59 10.39 -9.43
C LEU A 170 -22.62 11.90 -9.69
N SER A 171 -23.80 12.52 -9.88
CA SER A 171 -23.93 13.97 -10.14
C SER A 171 -23.35 14.82 -9.01
N LEU A 172 -23.40 14.33 -7.77
CA LEU A 172 -22.90 15.02 -6.57
C LEU A 172 -21.37 15.01 -6.42
N LEU A 173 -20.63 14.29 -7.26
CA LEU A 173 -19.17 14.38 -7.28
C LEU A 173 -18.68 15.57 -8.11
N GLY A 174 -19.57 16.30 -8.80
CA GLY A 174 -19.20 17.46 -9.62
C GLY A 174 -18.42 17.10 -10.90
N TRP A 175 -18.18 15.82 -11.15
CA TRP A 175 -17.64 15.34 -12.40
C TRP A 175 -18.82 15.12 -13.34
N ASN A 176 -19.05 16.06 -14.25
CA ASN A 176 -19.92 15.80 -15.39
C ASN A 176 -19.30 14.64 -16.18
N THR A 177 -19.81 13.43 -15.98
CA THR A 177 -19.31 12.20 -16.61
C THR A 177 -19.53 12.16 -18.11
N GLU A 178 -20.37 13.06 -18.66
CA GLU A 178 -20.44 13.28 -20.11
C GLU A 178 -19.17 13.94 -20.66
N ASN A 179 -18.40 14.61 -19.79
CA ASN A 179 -17.14 15.29 -20.12
C ASN A 179 -15.91 14.66 -19.43
N SER A 180 -16.05 13.54 -18.70
CA SER A 180 -14.90 12.86 -18.08
C SER A 180 -14.14 12.04 -19.12
N VAL A 181 -13.24 12.70 -19.84
CA VAL A 181 -12.35 12.05 -20.80
C VAL A 181 -11.04 11.67 -20.12
N SER A 182 -10.56 10.44 -20.33
CA SER A 182 -9.25 10.03 -19.79
C SER A 182 -8.13 10.94 -20.33
N PHE A 183 -7.02 11.11 -19.61
CA PHE A 183 -5.85 11.88 -20.10
C PHE A 183 -5.40 11.44 -21.49
N ARG A 184 -5.53 10.15 -21.79
CA ARG A 184 -5.21 9.58 -23.09
C ARG A 184 -6.17 10.08 -24.17
N THR A 185 -7.47 10.01 -23.91
CA THR A 185 -8.50 10.44 -24.86
C THR A 185 -8.50 11.95 -25.05
N MET A 186 -8.25 12.73 -24.00
CA MET A 186 -8.09 14.18 -24.10
C MET A 186 -6.88 14.54 -24.97
N ASN A 187 -5.74 13.84 -24.80
CA ASN A 187 -4.58 14.02 -25.69
C ASN A 187 -4.90 13.65 -27.15
N GLU A 188 -5.73 12.64 -27.39
CA GLU A 188 -6.16 12.28 -28.75
C GLU A 188 -7.04 13.39 -29.37
N PHE A 189 -7.96 13.99 -28.60
CA PHE A 189 -8.75 15.15 -29.04
C PHE A 189 -7.88 16.37 -29.33
N ILE A 190 -6.97 16.74 -28.42
CA ILE A 190 -6.06 17.89 -28.60
C ILE A 190 -5.20 17.71 -29.86
N LYS A 191 -4.74 16.48 -30.15
CA LYS A 191 -4.02 16.16 -31.40
C LYS A 191 -4.91 16.33 -32.63
N LYS A 192 -6.12 15.75 -32.59
CA LYS A 192 -7.05 15.76 -33.73
C LYS A 192 -7.49 17.17 -34.10
N ASP A 193 -7.77 17.99 -33.09
CA ASP A 193 -8.27 19.36 -33.26
C ASP A 193 -7.13 20.39 -33.36
N ASN A 194 -5.88 19.92 -33.41
CA ASN A 194 -4.67 20.73 -33.56
C ASN A 194 -4.56 21.84 -32.50
N LEU A 195 -4.98 21.53 -31.27
CA LEU A 195 -5.07 22.45 -30.14
C LEU A 195 -3.75 22.58 -29.37
N TYR A 196 -2.69 21.86 -29.76
CA TYR A 196 -1.37 22.12 -29.23
C TYR A 196 -0.88 23.49 -29.68
N PRO A 197 -0.30 24.30 -28.78
CA PRO A 197 0.33 25.55 -29.17
C PRO A 197 1.41 25.27 -30.21
N LYS A 198 1.30 25.89 -31.39
CA LYS A 198 2.29 25.72 -32.47
C LYS A 198 3.69 26.17 -32.04
N ASP A 199 3.76 27.17 -31.17
CA ASP A 199 4.99 27.78 -30.67
C ASP A 199 5.13 27.66 -29.15
N PHE A 200 5.04 26.43 -28.62
CA PHE A 200 5.32 26.20 -27.21
C PHE A 200 6.80 26.47 -26.91
N LYS A 201 7.11 27.67 -26.40
CA LYS A 201 8.43 28.00 -25.85
C LYS A 201 8.44 27.67 -24.37
N ALA A 202 9.10 26.59 -24.00
CA ALA A 202 9.40 26.29 -22.60
C ALA A 202 10.37 27.36 -22.07
N VAL A 203 9.87 28.31 -21.28
CA VAL A 203 10.71 29.32 -20.61
C VAL A 203 11.29 28.70 -19.36
N TYR A 204 12.51 28.16 -19.48
CA TYR A 204 13.29 27.74 -18.32
C TYR A 204 14.01 28.97 -17.75
N SER A 205 13.54 29.48 -16.61
CA SER A 205 14.32 30.43 -15.82
C SER A 205 15.18 29.65 -14.82
N TYR A 206 16.46 29.50 -15.12
CA TYR A 206 17.41 29.03 -14.13
C TYR A 206 17.73 30.18 -13.17
N ARG A 207 17.20 30.13 -11.95
CA ARG A 207 17.77 30.93 -10.86
C ARG A 207 19.16 30.38 -10.56
N LYS A 208 20.20 31.14 -10.92
CA LYS A 208 21.52 30.93 -10.32
C LYS A 208 21.36 31.12 -8.81
N MET A 209 21.55 30.06 -8.04
CA MET A 209 21.80 30.19 -6.62
C MET A 209 23.20 30.77 -6.48
N THR A 210 23.28 32.06 -6.17
CA THR A 210 24.47 32.69 -5.60
C THR A 210 24.47 32.48 -4.09
#